data_AF-T0ZHU8-F1
#
_entry.id   AF-T0ZHU8-F1
#
_cell.length_a   1.000
_cell.length_b   1.000
_cell.length_c   1.000
_cell.angle_alpha   90.00
_cell.angle_beta   90.00
_cell.angle_gamma   90.00
#
_symmetry.space_group_name_H-M   'P 1'
#
loop_
_entity.id
_entity.type
_entity.pdbx_description
1 polymer ?
#
loop_
_entity_poly.entity_id
_entity_poly.type
_entity_poly.pdbx_seq_one_letter_code
_entity_poly.pdbx_strand_id
1 'polypeptide(L)'
;MRDATSGLLEEVRKDILQNTKDLVRLFRERERLSRIVADIKERENVEVRDRSREEIVLKALGDLNPRQKAIINMIFEFTIACENSVDESLHERLSESDLEISGQKSVLEYLASTIVSKPGSEIYSSRELDPMFALGAIRGGAHIINGHCVSPDLRLGHSDNQEKYHISILENGIMKLNPMILRADSSFSRIQVD
;
A
#
# COMPACT_ATOMS: atom_id res chain seq x y z
N MET A 1 30.96 -14.56 26.90
CA MET A 1 29.86 -13.60 27.13
C MET A 1 29.22 -13.03 25.85
N ARG A 2 29.83 -13.13 24.65
CA ARG A 2 29.18 -12.70 23.38
C ARG A 2 28.18 -13.73 22.81
N ASP A 3 28.29 -15.02 23.15
CA ASP A 3 27.40 -16.07 22.62
C ASP A 3 25.99 -16.10 23.24
N ALA A 4 25.85 -15.72 24.52
CA ALA A 4 24.55 -15.74 25.21
C ALA A 4 23.59 -14.67 24.66
N THR A 5 24.11 -13.50 24.26
CA THR A 5 23.32 -12.43 23.65
C THR A 5 22.86 -12.80 22.25
N SER A 6 23.64 -13.59 21.52
CA SER A 6 23.27 -14.13 20.21
C SER A 6 22.18 -15.21 20.34
N GLY A 7 22.23 -16.05 21.37
CA GLY A 7 21.21 -17.06 21.65
C GLY A 7 19.84 -16.45 21.97
N LEU A 8 19.81 -15.47 22.89
CA LEU A 8 18.56 -14.78 23.28
C LEU A 8 17.93 -14.02 22.11
N LEU A 9 18.74 -13.37 21.26
CA LEU A 9 18.24 -12.67 20.08
C LEU A 9 17.56 -13.64 19.10
N GLU A 10 18.14 -14.81 18.88
CA GLU A 10 17.58 -15.82 17.99
C GLU A 10 16.29 -16.45 18.56
N GLU A 11 16.20 -16.62 19.87
CA GLU A 11 14.96 -17.05 20.53
C GLU A 11 13.84 -16.02 20.34
N VAL A 12 14.11 -14.74 20.61
CA VAL A 12 13.13 -13.67 20.41
C VAL A 12 12.71 -13.56 18.94
N ARG A 13 13.62 -13.75 17.99
CA ARG A 13 13.30 -13.78 16.55
C ARG A 13 12.38 -14.95 16.19
N LYS A 14 12.58 -16.12 16.79
CA LYS A 14 11.68 -17.28 16.61
C LYS A 14 10.28 -16.98 17.16
N ASP A 15 10.20 -16.34 18.32
CA ASP A 15 8.92 -15.94 18.92
C ASP A 15 8.18 -14.92 18.05
N ILE A 16 8.90 -13.91 17.52
CA ILE A 16 8.33 -12.92 16.58
C ILE A 16 7.84 -13.61 15.30
N LEU A 17 8.60 -14.56 14.76
CA LEU A 17 8.19 -15.32 13.58
C LEU A 17 6.92 -16.12 13.86
N GLN A 18 6.83 -16.78 15.01
CA GLN A 18 5.65 -17.54 15.39
C GLN A 18 4.43 -16.62 15.57
N ASN A 19 4.60 -15.48 16.26
CA ASN A 19 3.56 -14.47 16.38
C ASN A 19 3.10 -13.94 15.01
N THR A 20 4.02 -13.73 14.08
CA THR A 20 3.71 -13.30 12.71
C THR A 20 2.87 -14.36 11.97
N LYS A 21 3.19 -15.65 12.12
CA LYS A 21 2.37 -16.75 11.57
C LYS A 21 0.96 -16.76 12.16
N ASP A 22 0.84 -16.52 13.46
CA ASP A 22 -0.46 -16.43 14.14
C ASP A 22 -1.27 -15.23 13.64
N LEU A 23 -0.64 -14.07 13.44
CA LEU A 23 -1.28 -12.89 12.83
C LEU A 23 -1.78 -13.20 11.42
N VAL A 24 -0.95 -13.80 10.55
CA VAL A 24 -1.37 -14.19 9.19
C VAL A 24 -2.57 -15.14 9.23
N ARG A 25 -2.60 -16.10 10.15
CA ARG A 25 -3.77 -16.98 10.34
C ARG A 25 -5.03 -16.18 10.72
N LEU A 26 -4.91 -15.23 11.66
CA LEU A 26 -6.03 -14.38 12.08
C LEU A 26 -6.54 -13.48 10.94
N PHE A 27 -5.64 -12.93 10.11
CA PHE A 27 -6.03 -12.15 8.93
C PHE A 27 -6.78 -12.99 7.90
N ARG A 28 -6.35 -14.23 7.64
CA ARG A 28 -7.09 -15.15 6.74
C ARG A 28 -8.48 -15.48 7.25
N GLU A 29 -8.63 -15.72 8.55
CA GLU A 29 -9.94 -15.97 9.13
C GLU A 29 -10.81 -14.70 9.07
N ARG A 30 -10.21 -13.53 9.30
CA ARG A 30 -10.91 -12.26 9.15
C ARG A 30 -11.39 -12.01 7.73
N GLU A 31 -10.58 -12.28 6.73
CA GLU A 31 -10.96 -12.21 5.31
C GLU A 31 -12.13 -13.16 4.98
N ARG A 32 -12.09 -14.39 5.49
CA ARG A 32 -13.19 -15.35 5.32
C ARG A 32 -14.50 -14.79 5.93
N LEU A 33 -14.42 -14.23 7.13
CA LEU A 33 -15.58 -13.63 7.81
C LEU A 33 -16.07 -12.36 7.10
N SER A 34 -15.18 -11.52 6.56
CA SER A 34 -15.57 -10.30 5.85
C SER A 34 -16.33 -10.61 4.57
N ARG A 35 -15.94 -11.64 3.81
CA ARG A 35 -16.70 -12.09 2.63
C ARG A 35 -18.12 -12.54 2.98
N ILE A 36 -18.28 -13.27 4.09
CA ILE A 36 -19.60 -13.66 4.58
C ILE A 36 -20.43 -12.42 4.96
N VAL A 37 -19.81 -11.41 5.58
CA VAL A 37 -20.48 -10.16 5.91
C VAL A 37 -20.88 -9.39 4.64
N ALA A 38 -20.02 -9.37 3.62
CA ALA A 38 -20.32 -8.74 2.32
C ALA A 38 -21.56 -9.37 1.67
N ASP A 39 -21.62 -10.70 1.58
CA ASP A 39 -22.77 -11.42 1.03
C ASP A 39 -24.09 -11.10 1.77
N ILE A 40 -24.02 -10.92 3.10
CA ILE A 40 -25.18 -10.55 3.92
C ILE A 40 -25.57 -9.10 3.64
N LYS A 41 -24.60 -8.18 3.64
CA LYS A 41 -24.86 -6.74 3.39
C LYS A 41 -25.44 -6.48 2.01
N GLU A 42 -24.96 -7.19 0.99
CA GLU A 42 -25.48 -7.09 -0.37
C GLU A 42 -26.97 -7.50 -0.42
N ARG A 43 -27.34 -8.61 0.22
CA ARG A 43 -28.73 -9.09 0.28
C ARG A 43 -29.65 -8.15 1.05
N GLU A 44 -29.13 -7.57 2.13
CA GLU A 44 -29.87 -6.65 2.99
C GLU A 44 -29.81 -5.19 2.49
N ASN A 45 -29.09 -4.92 1.40
CA ASN A 45 -28.83 -3.60 0.84
C ASN A 45 -28.30 -2.59 1.88
N VAL A 46 -27.34 -3.05 2.69
CA VAL A 46 -26.69 -2.25 3.74
C VAL A 46 -25.33 -1.76 3.25
N GLU A 47 -24.96 -0.53 3.62
CA GLU A 47 -23.66 0.04 3.26
C GLU A 47 -22.48 -0.79 3.79
N VAL A 48 -21.39 -0.82 3.01
CA VAL A 48 -20.17 -1.53 3.39
C VAL A 48 -19.52 -0.91 4.63
N ARG A 49 -19.52 0.42 4.74
CA ARG A 49 -18.91 1.12 5.88
C ARG A 49 -19.95 1.53 6.92
N ASP A 50 -19.76 1.10 8.16
CA ASP A 50 -20.57 1.53 9.31
C ASP A 50 -19.66 2.10 10.41
N ARG A 51 -19.62 3.43 10.50
CA ARG A 51 -18.79 4.14 11.48
C ARG A 51 -19.23 3.87 12.92
N SER A 52 -20.53 3.74 13.16
CA SER A 52 -21.06 3.52 14.50
C SER A 52 -20.61 2.17 15.04
N ARG A 53 -20.60 1.14 14.18
CA ARG A 53 -20.07 -0.18 14.52
C ARG A 53 -18.56 -0.18 14.77
N GLU A 54 -17.77 0.52 13.97
CA GLU A 54 -16.33 0.69 14.23
C GLU A 54 -16.07 1.29 15.62
N GLU A 55 -16.85 2.28 16.02
CA GLU A 55 -16.74 2.92 17.33
C GLU A 55 -17.13 2.00 18.48
N ILE A 56 -18.12 1.13 18.28
CA ILE A 56 -18.48 0.08 19.26
C ILE A 56 -17.30 -0.88 19.45
N VAL A 57 -16.67 -1.31 18.36
CA VAL A 57 -15.49 -2.20 18.43
C VAL A 57 -14.33 -1.51 19.14
N LEU A 58 -14.04 -0.25 18.81
CA LEU A 58 -12.98 0.52 19.47
C LEU A 58 -13.24 0.67 20.98
N LYS A 59 -14.49 0.93 21.39
CA LYS A 59 -14.87 1.01 22.81
C LYS A 59 -14.73 -0.35 23.51
N ALA A 60 -15.09 -1.45 22.83
CA ALA A 60 -14.98 -2.79 23.39
C ALA A 60 -13.53 -3.25 23.62
N LEU A 61 -12.58 -2.73 22.83
CA LEU A 61 -11.14 -3.01 22.98
C LEU A 61 -10.46 -2.22 24.11
N GLY A 62 -11.18 -1.28 24.75
CA GLY A 62 -10.69 -0.50 25.88
C GLY A 62 -9.76 0.66 25.49
N ASP A 63 -8.88 1.04 26.43
CA ASP A 63 -7.99 2.18 26.29
C ASP A 63 -6.81 1.86 25.36
N LEU A 64 -6.99 2.15 24.07
CA LEU A 64 -5.95 2.02 23.05
C LEU A 64 -5.14 3.31 22.94
N ASN A 65 -3.81 3.19 22.91
CA ASN A 65 -2.95 4.31 22.57
C ASN A 65 -3.07 4.68 21.07
N PRO A 66 -2.59 5.86 20.62
CA PRO A 66 -2.74 6.30 19.23
C PRO A 66 -2.18 5.33 18.18
N ARG A 67 -1.06 4.64 18.48
CA ARG A 67 -0.48 3.63 17.57
C ARG A 67 -1.36 2.40 17.47
N GLN A 68 -1.86 1.89 18.59
CA GLN A 68 -2.77 0.75 18.61
C GLN A 68 -4.07 1.07 17.87
N LYS A 69 -4.63 2.26 18.09
CA LYS A 69 -5.82 2.73 17.36
C LYS A 69 -5.58 2.81 15.85
N ALA A 70 -4.40 3.27 15.42
CA ALA A 70 -4.02 3.25 14.01
C ALA A 70 -3.97 1.83 13.43
N ILE A 71 -3.45 0.85 14.20
CA ILE A 71 -3.45 -0.56 13.79
C ILE A 71 -4.89 -1.09 13.64
N ILE A 72 -5.77 -0.81 14.59
CA ILE A 72 -7.18 -1.24 14.50
C ILE A 72 -7.87 -0.58 13.30
N ASN A 73 -7.62 0.69 13.03
CA ASN A 73 -8.14 1.36 11.84
C ASN A 73 -7.64 0.70 10.55
N MET A 74 -6.35 0.36 10.45
CA MET A 74 -5.82 -0.38 9.30
C MET A 74 -6.51 -1.73 9.12
N ILE A 75 -6.85 -2.40 10.22
CA ILE A 75 -7.60 -3.66 10.20
C ILE A 75 -9.05 -3.45 9.71
N PHE A 76 -9.69 -2.31 10.03
CA PHE A 76 -11.00 -1.98 9.46
C PHE A 76 -10.92 -1.73 7.96
N GLU A 77 -9.96 -0.92 7.51
CA GLU A 77 -9.77 -0.66 6.08
C GLU A 77 -9.45 -1.95 5.30
N PHE A 78 -8.64 -2.85 5.86
CA PHE A 78 -8.44 -4.19 5.31
C PHE A 78 -9.76 -4.96 5.15
N THR A 79 -10.63 -4.90 6.16
CA THR A 79 -11.92 -5.59 6.14
C THR A 79 -12.82 -5.03 5.04
N ILE A 80 -12.92 -3.70 4.95
CA ILE A 80 -13.71 -2.98 3.93
C ILE A 80 -13.19 -3.30 2.53
N ALA A 81 -11.87 -3.31 2.33
CA ALA A 81 -11.26 -3.68 1.07
C ALA A 81 -11.60 -5.11 0.64
N CYS A 82 -11.73 -6.05 1.59
CA CYS A 82 -12.18 -7.41 1.30
C CYS A 82 -13.70 -7.51 1.03
N GLU A 83 -14.50 -6.56 1.50
CA GLU A 83 -15.96 -6.51 1.29
C GLU A 83 -16.32 -5.85 -0.05
N ASN A 84 -15.53 -4.86 -0.48
CA ASN A 84 -15.71 -4.21 -1.77
C ASN A 84 -15.25 -5.13 -2.91
N SER A 85 -16.18 -5.80 -3.59
CA SER A 85 -15.98 -6.16 -4.99
C SER A 85 -16.08 -4.89 -5.82
N VAL A 86 -15.01 -4.55 -6.54
CA VAL A 86 -14.85 -3.34 -7.37
C VAL A 86 -16.17 -2.92 -8.02
N ASP A 87 -16.72 -1.77 -7.62
CA ASP A 87 -17.82 -1.14 -8.33
C ASP A 87 -17.25 -0.51 -9.61
N GLU A 88 -17.19 -1.32 -10.68
CA GLU A 88 -16.66 -0.94 -12.00
C GLU A 88 -17.32 0.33 -12.56
N SER A 89 -18.52 0.68 -12.09
CA SER A 89 -19.33 1.78 -12.63
C SER A 89 -18.81 3.19 -12.30
N LEU A 90 -18.09 3.39 -11.18
CA LEU A 90 -17.48 4.68 -10.85
C LEU A 90 -16.16 4.93 -11.60
N HIS A 91 -15.58 3.90 -12.20
CA HIS A 91 -14.27 3.94 -12.84
C HIS A 91 -14.30 4.47 -14.28
N GLU A 92 -15.47 4.50 -14.93
CA GLU A 92 -15.64 5.04 -16.30
C GLU A 92 -15.51 6.56 -16.40
N ARG A 93 -15.41 7.28 -15.27
CA ARG A 93 -15.39 8.76 -15.26
C ARG A 93 -14.01 9.40 -15.24
N LEU A 94 -12.94 8.61 -15.07
CA LEU A 94 -11.57 9.11 -15.21
C LEU A 94 -11.19 9.00 -16.70
N SER A 95 -11.05 10.17 -17.33
CA SER A 95 -10.54 10.33 -18.71
C SER A 95 -9.31 9.44 -18.96
N GLU A 96 -9.23 8.80 -20.13
CA GLU A 96 -8.05 8.03 -20.58
C GLU A 96 -6.80 8.91 -20.78
N SER A 97 -6.93 10.23 -20.70
CA SER A 97 -5.80 11.16 -20.81
C SER A 97 -4.92 11.14 -19.56
N ASP A 98 -3.61 11.08 -19.76
CA ASP A 98 -2.63 11.24 -18.68
C ASP A 98 -2.84 12.54 -17.89
N LEU A 99 -2.64 12.45 -16.57
CA LEU A 99 -2.57 13.62 -15.71
C LEU A 99 -1.17 14.21 -15.78
N GLU A 100 -1.07 15.49 -16.14
CA GLU A 100 0.18 16.24 -16.14
C GLU A 100 0.28 17.13 -14.89
N ILE A 101 1.38 16.98 -14.16
CA ILE A 101 1.69 17.77 -12.97
C ILE A 101 3.06 18.42 -13.16
N SER A 102 3.09 19.75 -13.15
CA SER A 102 4.33 20.51 -13.33
C SER A 102 4.91 20.98 -12.00
N GLY A 103 6.23 20.92 -11.85
CA GLY A 103 6.92 21.35 -10.64
C GLY A 103 8.41 21.08 -10.66
N GLN A 104 9.07 21.35 -9.54
CA GLN A 104 10.48 21.00 -9.36
C GLN A 104 10.64 19.47 -9.36
N LYS A 105 11.58 18.94 -10.15
CA LYS A 105 11.82 17.49 -10.31
C LYS A 105 11.87 16.73 -8.99
N SER A 106 12.65 17.22 -8.02
CA SER A 106 12.80 16.59 -6.71
C SER A 106 11.48 16.55 -5.90
N VAL A 107 10.58 17.50 -6.10
CA VAL A 107 9.23 17.51 -5.50
C VAL A 107 8.33 16.51 -6.21
N LEU A 108 8.43 16.41 -7.54
CA LEU A 108 7.70 15.42 -8.33
C LEU A 108 8.14 13.99 -7.99
N GLU A 109 9.43 13.76 -7.74
CA GLU A 109 9.97 12.47 -7.29
C GLU A 109 9.46 12.08 -5.89
N TYR A 110 9.41 13.04 -4.97
CA TYR A 110 8.78 12.83 -3.66
C TYR A 110 7.28 12.53 -3.78
N LEU A 111 6.58 13.25 -4.66
CA LEU A 111 5.14 13.05 -4.89
C LEU A 111 4.86 11.68 -5.52
N ALA A 112 5.60 11.32 -6.57
CA ALA A 112 5.46 10.04 -7.25
C ALA A 112 5.69 8.87 -6.30
N SER A 113 6.78 8.90 -5.52
CA SER A 113 7.04 7.87 -4.51
C SER A 113 5.94 7.79 -3.47
N THR A 114 5.39 8.92 -3.01
CA THR A 114 4.27 8.93 -2.05
C THR A 114 2.99 8.33 -2.64
N ILE A 115 2.71 8.56 -3.92
CA ILE A 115 1.53 8.01 -4.60
C ILE A 115 1.63 6.49 -4.71
N VAL A 116 2.80 5.96 -5.08
CA VAL A 116 2.96 4.52 -5.34
C VAL A 116 3.30 3.71 -4.10
N SER A 117 3.83 4.35 -3.06
CA SER A 117 4.30 3.64 -1.86
C SER A 117 3.18 3.44 -0.86
N LYS A 118 2.82 2.17 -0.64
CA LYS A 118 1.95 1.74 0.44
C LYS A 118 2.72 0.78 1.37
N PRO A 119 2.29 0.63 2.63
CA PRO A 119 2.89 -0.38 3.51
C PRO A 119 2.84 -1.77 2.88
N GLY A 120 4.00 -2.41 2.74
CA GLY A 120 4.14 -3.74 2.11
C GLY A 120 4.46 -3.72 0.62
N SER A 121 4.50 -2.55 -0.03
CA SER A 121 5.00 -2.43 -1.41
C SER A 121 6.52 -2.60 -1.46
N GLU A 122 7.01 -3.17 -2.54
CA GLU A 122 8.42 -3.38 -2.86
C GLU A 122 8.81 -2.50 -4.05
N ILE A 123 9.84 -1.68 -3.89
CA ILE A 123 10.39 -0.82 -4.93
C ILE A 123 11.73 -1.37 -5.37
N TYR A 124 11.79 -1.85 -6.60
CA TYR A 124 12.98 -2.38 -7.24
C TYR A 124 13.64 -1.28 -8.04
N SER A 125 14.93 -1.06 -7.80
CA SER A 125 15.75 -0.22 -8.68
C SER A 125 17.13 -0.81 -8.85
N SER A 126 17.62 -0.76 -10.10
CA SER A 126 18.96 -1.25 -10.47
C SER A 126 20.03 -0.19 -10.26
N ARG A 127 19.63 1.01 -9.84
CA ARG A 127 20.46 2.18 -9.62
C ARG A 127 20.14 2.79 -8.27
N GLU A 128 21.00 3.69 -7.81
CA GLU A 128 20.67 4.49 -6.63
C GLU A 128 19.47 5.38 -6.96
N LEU A 129 18.45 5.33 -6.10
CA LEU A 129 17.25 6.15 -6.24
C LEU A 129 17.58 7.61 -5.90
N ASP A 130 16.86 8.55 -6.52
CA ASP A 130 16.92 9.94 -6.08
C ASP A 130 16.57 10.05 -4.58
N PRO A 131 17.32 10.83 -3.78
CA PRO A 131 17.09 10.93 -2.34
C PRO A 131 15.67 11.34 -1.95
N MET A 132 15.01 12.20 -2.74
CA MET A 132 13.64 12.64 -2.49
C MET A 132 12.63 11.55 -2.81
N PHE A 133 12.89 10.76 -3.86
CA PHE A 133 12.10 9.57 -4.16
C PHE A 133 12.23 8.54 -3.03
N ALA A 134 13.47 8.23 -2.61
CA ALA A 134 13.74 7.28 -1.53
C ALA A 134 13.09 7.73 -0.21
N LEU A 135 13.11 9.03 0.09
CA LEU A 135 12.47 9.60 1.28
C LEU A 135 10.94 9.39 1.27
N GLY A 136 10.28 9.68 0.14
CA GLY A 136 8.84 9.46 0.01
C GLY A 136 8.48 7.99 0.12
N ALA A 137 9.28 7.10 -0.49
CA ALA A 137 9.11 5.66 -0.42
C ALA A 137 9.18 5.10 1.00
N ILE A 138 10.24 5.48 1.74
CA ILE A 138 10.43 5.07 3.15
C ILE A 138 9.28 5.57 4.02
N ARG A 139 8.83 6.82 3.82
CA ARG A 139 7.69 7.39 4.56
C ARG A 139 6.36 6.71 4.24
N GLY A 140 6.17 6.26 3.00
CA GLY A 140 5.03 5.46 2.57
C GLY A 140 5.05 4.02 3.08
N GLY A 141 6.17 3.57 3.69
CA GLY A 141 6.32 2.22 4.21
C GLY A 141 6.68 1.17 3.16
N ALA A 142 7.20 1.60 2.00
CA ALA A 142 7.71 0.69 0.97
C ALA A 142 9.11 0.18 1.32
N HIS A 143 9.42 -1.04 0.87
CA HIS A 143 10.75 -1.62 0.98
C HIS A 143 11.55 -1.40 -0.31
N ILE A 144 12.70 -0.72 -0.20
CA ILE A 144 13.58 -0.47 -1.36
C ILE A 144 14.53 -1.66 -1.52
N ILE A 145 14.49 -2.28 -2.71
CA ILE A 145 15.28 -3.45 -3.09
C ILE A 145 16.19 -3.07 -4.25
N ASN A 146 17.49 -3.32 -4.09
CA ASN A 146 18.44 -3.17 -5.19
C ASN A 146 18.30 -4.36 -6.15
N GLY A 147 17.89 -4.11 -7.39
CA GLY A 147 17.70 -5.13 -8.42
C GLY A 147 16.69 -4.75 -9.49
N HIS A 148 16.23 -5.77 -10.21
CA HIS A 148 15.22 -5.62 -11.25
C HIS A 148 14.03 -6.54 -10.95
N CYS A 149 12.81 -6.02 -11.04
CA CYS A 149 11.59 -6.81 -10.93
C CYS A 149 11.21 -7.41 -12.28
N VAL A 150 11.14 -8.74 -12.38
CA VAL A 150 10.78 -9.43 -13.64
C VAL A 150 9.33 -9.14 -14.07
N SER A 151 8.44 -8.98 -13.10
CA SER A 151 7.01 -8.74 -13.32
C SER A 151 6.55 -7.62 -12.38
N PRO A 152 6.85 -6.34 -12.70
CA PRO A 152 6.38 -5.23 -11.90
C PRO A 152 4.90 -4.95 -12.20
N ASP A 153 4.16 -4.58 -11.16
CA ASP A 153 2.77 -4.12 -11.26
C ASP A 153 2.72 -2.66 -11.77
N LEU A 154 3.80 -1.90 -11.53
CA LEU A 154 3.96 -0.51 -11.95
C LEU A 154 5.40 -0.24 -12.35
N ARG A 155 5.58 0.57 -13.40
CA ARG A 155 6.89 1.07 -13.84
C ARG A 155 6.94 2.59 -13.78
N LEU A 156 8.01 3.12 -13.20
CA LEU A 156 8.34 4.55 -13.18
C LEU A 156 9.67 4.79 -13.88
N GLY A 157 9.78 5.88 -14.63
CA GLY A 157 11.04 6.28 -15.24
C GLY A 157 11.12 7.76 -15.58
N HIS A 158 12.30 8.18 -16.03
CA HIS A 158 12.60 9.59 -16.35
C HIS A 158 12.57 9.91 -17.86
N SER A 159 11.77 9.18 -18.65
CA SER A 159 11.63 9.45 -20.08
C SER A 159 10.17 9.47 -20.50
N ASP A 160 9.86 10.19 -21.58
CA ASP A 160 8.50 10.26 -22.15
C ASP A 160 8.18 9.01 -23.00
N ASN A 161 8.19 7.85 -22.36
CA ASN A 161 7.81 6.58 -22.98
C ASN A 161 6.62 5.99 -22.23
N GLN A 162 5.42 6.45 -22.60
CA GLN A 162 4.16 6.05 -21.96
C GLN A 162 3.78 4.58 -22.23
N GLU A 163 4.33 3.95 -23.27
CA GLU A 163 4.16 2.51 -23.48
C GLU A 163 4.95 1.69 -22.45
N LYS A 164 5.98 2.28 -21.84
CA LYS A 164 6.87 1.63 -20.89
C LYS A 164 6.55 1.99 -19.43
N TYR A 165 6.16 3.24 -19.17
CA TYR A 165 6.02 3.77 -17.81
C TYR A 165 4.59 4.21 -17.51
N HIS A 166 4.15 3.90 -16.31
CA HIS A 166 2.87 4.38 -15.78
C HIS A 166 3.02 5.78 -15.17
N ILE A 167 4.22 6.08 -14.65
CA ILE A 167 4.62 7.41 -14.19
C ILE A 167 5.91 7.80 -14.91
N SER A 168 5.90 8.95 -15.57
CA SER A 168 7.08 9.51 -16.21
C SER A 168 7.43 10.85 -15.58
N ILE A 169 8.64 11.01 -15.02
CA ILE A 169 9.13 12.30 -14.50
C ILE A 169 10.15 12.87 -15.48
N LEU A 170 9.72 13.85 -16.26
CA LEU A 170 10.52 14.43 -17.34
C LEU A 170 11.49 15.49 -16.81
N GLU A 171 12.62 15.64 -17.50
CA GLU A 171 13.67 16.62 -17.14
C GLU A 171 13.19 18.08 -17.20
N ASN A 172 12.12 18.35 -17.95
CA ASN A 172 11.50 19.69 -18.03
C ASN A 172 10.60 20.01 -16.82
N GLY A 173 10.56 19.15 -15.80
CA GLY A 173 9.75 19.38 -14.59
C GLY A 173 8.27 19.07 -14.79
N ILE A 174 7.95 18.11 -15.66
CA ILE A 174 6.59 17.60 -15.86
C ILE A 174 6.56 16.13 -15.42
N MET A 175 5.61 15.79 -14.55
CA MET A 175 5.25 14.41 -14.26
C MET A 175 3.99 14.05 -15.01
N LYS A 176 4.05 13.00 -15.82
CA LYS A 176 2.91 12.37 -16.46
C LYS A 176 2.51 11.14 -15.67
N LEU A 177 1.23 11.03 -15.33
CA LEU A 177 0.70 9.98 -14.48
C LEU A 177 -0.54 9.36 -15.15
N ASN A 178 -0.49 8.06 -15.38
CA ASN A 178 -1.67 7.33 -15.79
C ASN A 178 -2.73 7.36 -14.64
N PRO A 179 -3.96 7.85 -14.88
CA PRO A 179 -4.98 7.98 -13.85
C PRO A 179 -5.39 6.66 -13.19
N MET A 180 -5.13 5.52 -13.86
CA MET A 180 -5.35 4.17 -13.33
C MET A 180 -4.64 3.94 -11.99
N ILE A 181 -3.51 4.60 -11.78
CA ILE A 181 -2.69 4.48 -10.56
C ILE A 181 -3.40 5.08 -9.34
N LEU A 182 -4.31 6.01 -9.55
CA LEU A 182 -5.07 6.65 -8.47
C LEU A 182 -6.29 5.84 -8.04
N ARG A 183 -6.57 4.69 -8.67
CA ARG A 183 -7.71 3.85 -8.30
C ARG A 183 -7.49 3.26 -6.91
N ALA A 184 -8.51 3.36 -6.05
CA ALA A 184 -8.46 2.96 -4.63
C ALA A 184 -7.93 1.53 -4.42
N ASP A 185 -8.23 0.62 -5.35
CA ASP A 185 -7.92 -0.81 -5.23
C ASP A 185 -6.62 -1.21 -5.96
N SER A 186 -5.90 -0.26 -6.54
CA SER A 186 -4.59 -0.53 -7.14
C SER A 186 -3.55 -0.72 -6.04
N SER A 187 -3.49 -1.94 -5.50
CA SER A 187 -2.44 -2.40 -4.60
C SER A 187 -1.22 -2.79 -5.42
N PHE A 188 -0.47 -1.79 -5.89
CA PHE A 188 0.83 -2.04 -6.51
C PHE A 188 1.78 -2.57 -5.43
N SER A 189 2.09 -3.86 -5.53
CA SER A 189 2.93 -4.54 -4.55
C SER A 189 4.38 -4.55 -5.02
N ARG A 190 4.62 -4.54 -6.33
CA ARG A 190 5.96 -4.56 -6.94
C ARG A 190 6.09 -3.42 -7.94
N ILE A 191 6.96 -2.48 -7.63
CA ILE A 191 7.19 -1.27 -8.42
C ILE A 191 8.61 -1.31 -8.96
N GLN A 192 8.78 -1.09 -10.26
CA GLN A 192 10.10 -0.95 -10.89
C GLN A 192 10.40 0.52 -11.16
N VAL A 193 11.57 1.00 -10.74
CA VAL A 193 12.08 2.34 -11.00
C VAL A 193 13.34 2.25 -11.87
N ASP A 194 13.25 2.76 -13.09
CA ASP A 194 14.29 2.68 -14.14
C ASP A 194 15.09 4.00 -14.31
#